data_AF-A0A523PX34-F1
#
_entry.id   AF-A0A523PX34-F1
#
_cell.length_a   1.000
_cell.length_b   1.000
_cell.length_c   1.000
_cell.angle_alpha   90.00
_cell.angle_beta   90.00
_cell.angle_gamma   90.00
#
_symmetry.space_group_name_H-M   'P 1'
#
loop_
_entity.id
_entity.type
_entity.pdbx_description
1 polymer ?
#
loop_
_entity_poly.entity_id
_entity_poly.type
_entity_poly.pdbx_seq_one_letter_code
_entity_poly.pdbx_strand_id
1 'polypeptide(L)'
;MVLLFVTIAVPIQLEGHFVSIFWILQTCLLFTLGVKKQIPLYQYFAYPLFLIALVSLWQDWEDASYFGYRKAFFNSMFATNLVYVFCLGWLANLFYRNPKTTALAPIKDNWKAALKILLICFTVVLFYTFFREINLVFSRWIDSSAIDITGQNSEKNPSLIIFNDSVLAGYFLLFLGGISFLNLKKFKDKGLADFLWVSFTVIFLCIIINSNQITRDFRDTYFRPNAYFQASKFLLVMPYVFYGAMFYILKNIQSNLNLFNQNPTRNMILELVTHGSILLFLGIELDFWLDKLGYASPFSIQKSILWGLYALVLIFLGIRTKKKHLRLASMALFGVTLVKLFVVDLIDLSTLEKTLVLVSLGILLLLMSYVYNKFFQDEKVD
;
A
#
# COMPACT_ATOMS: atom_id res chain seq x y z
N MET A 1 10.73 29.59 -35.21
CA MET A 1 9.72 29.39 -36.27
C MET A 1 9.51 27.90 -36.56
N VAL A 2 10.43 27.20 -37.23
CA VAL A 2 10.25 25.78 -37.65
C VAL A 2 9.88 24.84 -36.49
N LEU A 3 10.59 24.94 -35.36
CA LEU A 3 10.37 24.04 -34.23
C LEU A 3 8.97 24.19 -33.62
N LEU A 4 8.42 25.40 -33.63
CA LEU A 4 7.08 25.73 -33.10
C LEU A 4 5.98 25.17 -34.02
N PHE A 5 6.18 25.24 -35.34
CA PHE A 5 5.29 24.58 -36.30
C PHE A 5 5.29 23.06 -36.14
N VAL A 6 6.45 22.43 -35.95
CA VAL A 6 6.54 20.99 -35.73
C VAL A 6 5.85 20.57 -34.42
N THR A 7 6.04 21.34 -33.34
CA THR A 7 5.37 21.09 -32.04
C THR A 7 3.85 21.09 -32.15
N ILE A 8 3.27 21.93 -33.03
CA ILE A 8 1.82 22.07 -33.17
C ILE A 8 1.27 21.10 -34.23
N ALA A 9 1.94 20.97 -35.37
CA ALA A 9 1.44 20.22 -36.50
C ALA A 9 1.54 18.70 -36.31
N VAL A 10 2.61 18.21 -35.67
CA VAL A 10 2.85 16.77 -35.54
C VAL A 10 1.83 16.07 -34.63
N PRO A 11 1.51 16.58 -33.41
CA PRO A 11 0.50 15.95 -32.55
C PRO A 11 -0.87 15.85 -33.20
N ILE A 12 -1.26 16.82 -34.05
CA ILE A 12 -2.55 16.83 -34.75
C ILE A 12 -2.67 15.65 -35.73
N GLN A 13 -1.55 15.14 -36.25
CA GLN A 13 -1.52 14.01 -37.18
C GLN A 13 -1.30 12.66 -36.48
N LEU A 14 -0.96 12.66 -35.19
CA LEU A 14 -0.72 11.44 -34.42
C LEU A 14 -1.99 11.03 -33.69
N GLU A 15 -2.24 9.73 -33.63
CA GLU A 15 -3.39 9.17 -32.93
C GLU A 15 -2.96 8.52 -31.60
N GLY A 16 -3.71 8.83 -30.54
CA GLY A 16 -3.58 8.22 -29.22
C GLY A 16 -2.16 8.29 -28.65
N HIS A 17 -1.65 7.14 -28.17
CA HIS A 17 -0.38 7.02 -27.45
C HIS A 17 0.87 7.56 -28.16
N PHE A 18 0.86 7.70 -29.50
CA PHE A 18 1.98 8.32 -30.21
C PHE A 18 2.13 9.82 -29.89
N VAL A 19 1.03 10.49 -29.56
CA VAL A 19 1.02 11.90 -29.11
C VAL A 19 1.82 12.03 -27.82
N SER A 20 1.58 11.16 -26.85
CA SER A 20 2.31 11.12 -25.57
C SER A 20 3.81 10.88 -25.77
N ILE A 21 4.17 9.90 -26.60
CA ILE A 21 5.58 9.62 -26.95
C ILE A 21 6.24 10.87 -27.56
N PHE A 22 5.55 11.54 -28.48
CA PHE A 22 6.07 12.75 -29.11
C PHE A 22 6.36 13.85 -28.07
N TRP A 23 5.42 14.12 -27.16
CA TRP A 23 5.60 15.16 -26.13
C TRP A 23 6.79 14.89 -25.20
N ILE A 24 6.95 13.65 -24.72
CA ILE A 24 8.04 13.34 -23.80
C ILE A 24 9.41 13.33 -24.50
N LEU A 25 9.47 12.83 -25.74
CA LEU A 25 10.71 12.85 -26.53
C LEU A 25 11.11 14.28 -26.89
N GLN A 26 10.15 15.14 -27.26
CA GLN A 26 10.42 16.53 -27.56
C GLN A 26 10.91 17.30 -26.34
N THR A 27 10.26 17.08 -25.18
CA THR A 27 10.71 17.60 -23.88
C THR A 27 12.16 17.19 -23.60
N CYS A 28 12.46 15.89 -23.74
CA CYS A 28 13.78 15.33 -23.51
C CYS A 28 14.85 15.93 -24.43
N LEU A 29 14.53 16.06 -25.72
CA LEU A 29 15.41 16.63 -26.74
C LEU A 29 15.70 18.10 -26.44
N LEU A 30 14.67 18.91 -26.22
CA LEU A 30 14.82 20.34 -25.97
C LEU A 30 15.62 20.60 -24.70
N PHE A 31 15.32 19.87 -23.63
CA PHE A 31 16.07 19.99 -22.39
C PHE A 31 17.53 19.59 -22.57
N THR A 32 17.80 18.47 -23.26
CA THR A 32 19.16 18.01 -23.55
C THR A 32 19.95 19.03 -24.36
N LEU A 33 19.34 19.63 -25.40
CA LEU A 33 19.97 20.69 -26.20
C LEU A 33 20.22 21.94 -25.36
N GLY A 34 19.25 22.35 -24.54
CA GLY A 34 19.39 23.49 -23.65
C GLY A 34 20.54 23.35 -22.67
N VAL A 35 20.75 22.16 -22.11
CA VAL A 35 21.89 21.87 -21.21
C VAL A 35 23.21 21.81 -21.99
N LYS A 36 23.27 21.07 -23.11
CA LYS A 36 24.51 20.88 -23.89
C LYS A 36 25.00 22.16 -24.57
N LYS A 37 24.08 22.97 -25.10
CA LYS A 37 24.40 24.22 -25.80
C LYS A 37 24.44 25.43 -24.87
N GLN A 38 24.11 25.26 -23.58
CA GLN A 38 24.00 26.34 -22.58
C GLN A 38 23.03 27.47 -22.99
N ILE A 39 22.00 27.14 -23.77
CA ILE A 39 20.97 28.08 -24.20
C ILE A 39 19.73 27.86 -23.33
N PRO A 40 19.43 28.74 -22.36
CA PRO A 40 18.34 28.54 -21.39
C PRO A 40 16.96 28.56 -22.05
N LEU A 41 16.82 29.23 -23.20
CA LEU A 41 15.56 29.32 -23.95
C LEU A 41 14.94 27.95 -24.24
N TYR A 42 15.74 26.96 -24.65
CA TYR A 42 15.23 25.61 -24.93
C TYR A 42 14.70 24.92 -23.67
N GLN A 43 15.27 25.21 -22.50
CA GLN A 43 14.81 24.63 -21.24
C GLN A 43 13.50 25.27 -20.78
N TYR A 44 13.33 26.58 -20.98
CA TYR A 44 12.06 27.27 -20.70
C TYR A 44 10.90 26.70 -21.53
N PHE A 45 11.15 26.32 -22.78
CA PHE A 45 10.14 25.62 -23.59
C PHE A 45 9.93 24.16 -23.18
N ALA A 46 10.95 23.49 -22.64
CA ALA A 46 10.82 22.10 -22.20
C ALA A 46 9.91 21.93 -20.97
N TYR A 47 9.88 22.89 -20.03
CA TYR A 47 9.05 22.78 -18.82
C TYR A 47 7.52 22.71 -19.08
N PRO A 48 6.90 23.56 -19.90
CA PRO A 48 5.48 23.42 -20.20
C PRO A 48 5.20 22.16 -21.04
N LEU A 49 6.10 21.79 -21.97
CA LEU A 49 5.97 20.55 -22.74
C LEU A 49 6.02 19.31 -21.84
N PHE A 50 6.82 19.34 -20.78
CA PHE A 50 6.85 18.29 -19.78
C PHE A 50 5.48 18.10 -19.10
N LEU A 51 4.81 19.20 -18.74
CA LEU A 51 3.48 19.14 -18.14
C LEU A 51 2.45 18.57 -19.13
N ILE A 52 2.50 19.02 -20.39
CA ILE A 52 1.64 18.48 -21.47
C ILE A 52 1.90 16.98 -21.64
N ALA A 53 3.17 16.55 -21.63
CA ALA A 53 3.51 15.14 -21.73
C ALA A 53 2.92 14.30 -20.58
N LEU A 54 2.91 14.82 -19.35
CA LEU A 54 2.30 14.12 -18.21
C LEU A 54 0.77 14.03 -18.32
N VAL A 55 0.11 15.11 -18.76
CA VAL A 55 -1.35 15.12 -18.97
C VAL A 55 -1.73 14.16 -20.10
N SER A 56 -0.98 14.18 -21.20
CA SER A 56 -1.18 13.26 -22.33
C SER A 56 -1.04 11.80 -21.90
N LEU A 57 -0.04 11.49 -21.06
CA LEU A 57 0.14 10.13 -20.52
C LEU A 57 -1.02 9.71 -19.62
N TRP A 58 -1.54 10.63 -18.80
CA TRP A 58 -2.70 10.36 -17.96
C TRP A 58 -3.93 10.04 -18.81
N GLN A 59 -4.17 10.80 -19.89
CA GLN A 59 -5.28 10.54 -20.81
C GLN A 59 -5.17 9.14 -21.45
N ASP A 60 -3.97 8.73 -21.86
CA ASP A 60 -3.74 7.37 -22.37
C ASP A 60 -3.99 6.27 -21.31
N TRP A 61 -3.86 6.59 -20.01
CA TRP A 61 -4.19 5.65 -18.94
C TRP A 61 -5.70 5.48 -18.74
N GLU A 62 -6.47 6.54 -18.93
CA GLU A 62 -7.93 6.52 -18.80
C GLU A 62 -8.64 5.95 -20.03
N ASP A 63 -8.01 6.02 -21.20
CA ASP A 63 -8.62 5.54 -22.43
C ASP A 63 -8.84 4.02 -22.41
N ALA A 64 -10.13 3.66 -22.32
CA ALA A 64 -10.55 2.28 -22.17
C ALA A 64 -10.30 1.42 -23.42
N SER A 65 -10.10 2.04 -24.59
CA SER A 65 -9.83 1.34 -25.85
C SER A 65 -8.50 0.56 -25.83
N TYR A 66 -7.59 0.91 -24.91
CA TYR A 66 -6.34 0.19 -24.68
C TYR A 66 -6.49 -1.09 -23.85
N PHE A 67 -7.66 -1.38 -23.26
CA PHE A 67 -7.94 -2.63 -22.55
C PHE A 67 -8.37 -3.79 -23.46
N GLY A 68 -8.56 -3.56 -24.76
CA GLY A 68 -8.84 -4.64 -25.72
C GLY A 68 -7.71 -5.69 -25.78
N TYR A 69 -8.04 -6.93 -26.14
CA TYR A 69 -7.21 -8.15 -26.20
C TYR A 69 -5.69 -7.98 -26.56
N ARG A 70 -4.86 -7.40 -25.68
CA ARG A 70 -3.43 -7.09 -25.94
C ARG A 70 -2.47 -7.79 -24.99
N LYS A 71 -1.42 -8.43 -25.52
CA LYS A 71 -0.48 -9.26 -24.73
C LYS A 71 0.13 -8.45 -23.59
N ALA A 72 0.00 -8.95 -22.35
CA ALA A 72 0.68 -8.36 -21.21
C ALA A 72 2.20 -8.32 -21.48
N PHE A 73 2.84 -7.23 -21.07
CA PHE A 73 4.25 -6.89 -21.32
C PHE A 73 4.66 -6.74 -22.79
N PHE A 74 3.76 -7.00 -23.73
CA PHE A 74 3.96 -6.88 -25.18
C PHE A 74 2.80 -6.11 -25.81
N ASN A 75 2.50 -4.94 -25.24
CA ASN A 75 1.49 -4.03 -25.75
C ASN A 75 2.07 -2.63 -25.96
N SER A 76 1.42 -1.83 -26.81
CA SER A 76 1.93 -0.49 -27.14
C SER A 76 1.97 0.44 -25.94
N MET A 77 1.07 0.26 -24.96
CA MET A 77 1.01 1.12 -23.79
C MET A 77 2.15 0.85 -22.80
N PHE A 78 2.55 -0.41 -22.65
CA PHE A 78 3.77 -0.79 -21.93
C PHE A 78 5.00 -0.14 -22.56
N ALA A 79 5.09 -0.17 -23.90
CA ALA A 79 6.18 0.47 -24.62
C ALA A 79 6.20 2.00 -24.41
N THR A 80 5.05 2.67 -24.52
CA THR A 80 4.90 4.10 -24.20
C THR A 80 5.39 4.42 -22.80
N ASN A 81 4.91 3.67 -21.81
CA ASN A 81 5.31 3.83 -20.41
C ASN A 81 6.83 3.64 -20.22
N LEU A 82 7.46 2.65 -20.87
CA LEU A 82 8.91 2.45 -20.82
C LEU A 82 9.68 3.62 -21.44
N VAL A 83 9.19 4.20 -22.54
CA VAL A 83 9.77 5.42 -23.13
C VAL A 83 9.71 6.58 -22.14
N TYR A 84 8.59 6.74 -21.42
CA TYR A 84 8.47 7.75 -20.37
C TYR A 84 9.44 7.49 -19.22
N VAL A 85 9.52 6.27 -18.68
CA VAL A 85 10.46 5.90 -17.61
C VAL A 85 11.90 6.23 -18.04
N PHE A 86 12.28 5.86 -19.27
CA PHE A 86 13.60 6.15 -19.81
C PHE A 86 13.86 7.66 -19.92
N CYS A 87 12.93 8.42 -20.51
CA CYS A 87 13.08 9.86 -20.69
C CYS A 87 13.12 10.61 -19.35
N LEU A 88 12.27 10.24 -18.39
CA LEU A 88 12.26 10.80 -17.04
C LEU A 88 13.58 10.53 -16.32
N GLY A 89 14.09 9.30 -16.40
CA GLY A 89 15.39 8.91 -15.84
C GLY A 89 16.55 9.67 -16.49
N TRP A 90 16.51 9.85 -17.82
CA TRP A 90 17.49 10.63 -18.57
C TRP A 90 17.48 12.11 -18.15
N LEU A 91 16.30 12.74 -18.11
CA LEU A 91 16.11 14.11 -17.66
C LEU A 91 16.64 14.29 -16.22
N ALA A 92 16.36 13.33 -15.32
CA ALA A 92 16.80 13.40 -13.93
C ALA A 92 18.33 13.30 -13.82
N ASN A 93 18.95 12.40 -14.58
CA ASN A 93 20.40 12.29 -14.64
C ASN A 93 21.06 13.57 -15.19
N LEU A 94 20.47 14.18 -16.24
CA LEU A 94 20.96 15.45 -16.79
C LEU A 94 20.86 16.59 -15.78
N PHE A 95 19.71 16.72 -15.10
CA PHE A 95 19.49 17.71 -14.05
C PHE A 95 20.50 17.56 -12.91
N TYR A 96 20.73 16.32 -12.46
CA TYR A 96 21.65 16.01 -11.36
C TYR A 96 23.12 16.33 -11.71
N ARG A 97 23.56 16.00 -12.93
CA ARG A 97 24.95 16.23 -13.36
C ARG A 97 25.26 17.68 -13.68
N ASN A 98 24.28 18.46 -14.12
CA ASN A 98 24.50 19.79 -14.67
C ASN A 98 23.67 20.89 -13.98
N PRO A 99 23.71 21.01 -12.64
CA PRO A 99 22.81 21.92 -11.92
C PRO A 99 23.00 23.39 -12.30
N LYS A 100 24.24 23.81 -12.62
CA LYS A 100 24.58 25.22 -12.91
C LYS A 100 24.16 25.70 -14.30
N THR A 101 24.00 24.80 -15.27
CA THR A 101 23.57 25.15 -16.64
C THR A 101 22.05 25.04 -16.81
N THR A 102 21.32 24.73 -15.75
CA THR A 102 19.86 24.73 -15.79
C THR A 102 19.31 26.16 -15.78
N ALA A 103 18.23 26.41 -16.51
CA ALA A 103 17.55 27.70 -16.51
C ALA A 103 16.99 28.09 -15.13
N LEU A 104 16.84 27.11 -14.23
CA LEU A 104 16.43 27.30 -12.84
C LEU A 104 17.61 27.56 -11.89
N ALA A 105 18.86 27.43 -12.36
CA ALA A 105 20.08 27.67 -11.56
C ALA A 105 20.21 29.08 -10.95
N PRO A 106 19.79 30.17 -11.63
CA PRO A 106 19.88 31.52 -11.07
C PRO A 106 18.98 31.73 -9.85
N ILE A 107 17.93 30.91 -9.70
CA ILE A 107 16.97 30.99 -8.61
C ILE A 107 17.39 29.97 -7.54
N LYS A 108 18.00 30.47 -6.47
CA LYS A 108 18.61 29.65 -5.40
C LYS A 108 17.60 28.62 -4.86
N ASP A 109 18.04 27.36 -4.79
CA ASP A 109 17.33 26.15 -4.32
C ASP A 109 16.16 25.57 -5.17
N ASN A 110 15.64 26.25 -6.20
CA ASN A 110 14.53 25.72 -7.01
C ASN A 110 14.89 24.50 -7.88
N TRP A 111 16.15 24.35 -8.31
CA TRP A 111 16.56 23.21 -9.14
C TRP A 111 16.44 21.86 -8.39
N LYS A 112 16.65 21.85 -7.06
CA LYS A 112 16.49 20.63 -6.23
C LYS A 112 15.03 20.23 -6.14
N ALA A 113 14.12 21.21 -6.04
CA ALA A 113 12.68 20.97 -6.03
C ALA A 113 12.23 20.38 -7.39
N ALA A 114 12.70 20.94 -8.50
CA ALA A 114 12.43 20.41 -9.84
C ALA A 114 12.94 18.97 -10.02
N LEU A 115 14.16 18.67 -9.57
CA LEU A 115 14.70 17.31 -9.59
C LEU A 115 13.85 16.35 -8.74
N LYS A 116 13.38 16.79 -7.55
CA LYS A 116 12.49 15.98 -6.71
C LYS A 116 11.17 15.67 -7.41
N ILE A 117 10.52 16.67 -8.02
CA ILE A 117 9.29 16.49 -8.79
C ILE A 117 9.52 15.46 -9.90
N LEU A 118 10.62 15.60 -10.64
CA LEU A 118 10.96 14.69 -11.73
C LEU A 118 11.18 13.25 -11.26
N LEU A 119 11.86 13.06 -10.12
CA LEU A 119 12.05 11.75 -9.49
C LEU A 119 10.74 11.15 -8.97
N ILE A 120 9.82 11.98 -8.46
CA ILE A 120 8.47 11.55 -8.08
C ILE A 120 7.71 11.08 -9.31
N CYS A 121 7.69 11.86 -10.40
CA CYS A 121 7.07 11.47 -11.66
C CYS A 121 7.66 10.16 -12.21
N PHE A 122 9.00 10.03 -12.23
CA PHE A 122 9.69 8.79 -12.61
C PHE A 122 9.19 7.59 -11.79
N THR A 123 9.10 7.75 -10.47
CA THR A 123 8.70 6.70 -9.55
C THR A 123 7.24 6.30 -9.74
N VAL A 124 6.34 7.28 -9.89
CA VAL A 124 4.91 7.06 -10.13
C VAL A 124 4.67 6.36 -11.46
N VAL A 125 5.31 6.82 -12.54
CA VAL A 125 5.18 6.18 -13.85
C VAL A 125 5.73 4.76 -13.79
N LEU A 126 6.90 4.54 -13.20
CA LEU A 126 7.49 3.20 -13.04
C LEU A 126 6.56 2.26 -12.27
N PHE A 127 6.00 2.72 -11.15
CA PHE A 127 5.02 1.98 -10.36
C PHE A 127 3.81 1.59 -11.22
N TYR A 128 3.17 2.58 -11.82
CA TYR A 128 1.92 2.39 -12.53
C TYR A 128 2.09 1.55 -13.80
N THR A 129 3.27 1.61 -14.43
CA THR A 129 3.64 0.77 -15.58
C THR A 129 3.47 -0.71 -15.26
N PHE A 130 4.11 -1.19 -14.20
CA PHE A 130 4.05 -2.61 -13.84
C PHE A 130 2.73 -2.96 -13.15
N PHE A 131 2.15 -2.06 -12.36
CA PHE A 131 0.82 -2.24 -11.78
C PHE A 131 -0.22 -2.60 -12.85
N ARG A 132 -0.24 -1.83 -13.95
CA ARG A 132 -1.16 -2.07 -15.06
C ARG A 132 -0.89 -3.37 -15.79
N GLU A 133 0.37 -3.74 -16.01
CA GLU A 133 0.68 -5.00 -16.68
C GLU A 133 0.30 -6.22 -15.83
N ILE A 134 0.47 -6.15 -14.50
CA ILE A 134 0.01 -7.19 -13.59
C ILE A 134 -1.51 -7.32 -13.69
N ASN A 135 -2.24 -6.21 -13.58
CA ASN A 135 -3.70 -6.20 -13.76
C ASN A 135 -4.09 -6.75 -15.15
N LEU A 136 -3.33 -6.34 -16.17
CA LEU A 136 -3.19 -6.89 -17.53
C LEU A 136 -3.35 -8.40 -17.61
N VAL A 137 -2.38 -9.07 -16.99
CA VAL A 137 -2.29 -10.54 -16.93
C VAL A 137 -3.54 -11.14 -16.31
N PHE A 138 -4.00 -10.57 -15.19
CA PHE A 138 -5.14 -11.11 -14.46
C PHE A 138 -6.46 -10.91 -15.19
N SER A 139 -6.72 -9.72 -15.76
CA SER A 139 -7.91 -9.47 -16.55
C SER A 139 -8.06 -10.49 -17.68
N ARG A 140 -6.93 -10.85 -18.32
CA ARG A 140 -6.92 -11.89 -19.36
C ARG A 140 -7.22 -13.28 -18.84
N TRP A 141 -6.64 -13.65 -17.69
CA TRP A 141 -6.96 -14.93 -17.06
C TRP A 141 -8.44 -14.99 -16.66
N ILE A 142 -8.97 -13.91 -16.12
CA ILE A 142 -10.39 -13.74 -15.78
C ILE A 142 -11.26 -13.91 -17.03
N ASP A 143 -10.96 -13.21 -18.12
CA ASP A 143 -11.70 -13.32 -19.38
C ASP A 143 -11.63 -14.72 -19.99
N SER A 144 -10.46 -15.36 -19.95
CA SER A 144 -10.29 -16.73 -20.45
C SER A 144 -11.03 -17.79 -19.64
N SER A 145 -11.43 -17.45 -18.40
CA SER A 145 -12.20 -18.34 -17.54
C SER A 145 -13.71 -18.26 -17.77
N ALA A 146 -14.17 -17.40 -18.68
CA ALA A 146 -15.59 -17.21 -18.95
C ALA A 146 -16.26 -18.52 -19.45
N ILE A 147 -17.38 -18.87 -18.83
CA ILE A 147 -18.23 -20.00 -19.23
C ILE A 147 -19.60 -19.44 -19.61
N ASP A 148 -20.09 -19.80 -20.80
CA ASP A 148 -21.44 -19.45 -21.23
C ASP A 148 -22.47 -20.39 -20.59
N ILE A 149 -23.44 -19.82 -19.87
CA ILE A 149 -24.45 -20.60 -19.14
C ILE A 149 -25.74 -20.71 -19.96
N THR A 150 -26.17 -19.61 -20.60
CA THR A 150 -27.44 -19.54 -21.36
C THR A 150 -27.33 -18.75 -22.66
N GLY A 151 -26.12 -18.58 -23.20
CA GLY A 151 -25.86 -17.83 -24.45
C GLY A 151 -26.04 -16.29 -24.33
N GLN A 152 -26.66 -15.79 -23.25
CA GLN A 152 -26.72 -14.36 -22.90
C GLN A 152 -25.92 -14.02 -21.64
N ASN A 153 -25.72 -14.99 -20.73
CA ASN A 153 -24.96 -14.79 -19.50
C ASN A 153 -23.68 -15.63 -19.54
N SER A 154 -22.55 -14.95 -19.37
CA SER A 154 -21.25 -15.56 -19.10
C SER A 154 -20.87 -15.34 -17.64
N GLU A 155 -20.41 -16.41 -16.98
CA GLU A 155 -19.84 -16.34 -15.64
C GLU A 155 -18.33 -16.47 -15.72
N LYS A 156 -17.60 -15.67 -14.94
CA LYS A 156 -16.14 -15.69 -14.87
C LYS A 156 -15.69 -16.18 -13.51
N ASN A 157 -14.48 -16.74 -13.41
CA ASN A 157 -14.00 -17.27 -12.16
C ASN A 157 -13.74 -16.13 -11.14
N PRO A 158 -14.53 -16.02 -10.05
CA PRO A 158 -14.38 -14.93 -9.08
C PRO A 158 -13.08 -15.04 -8.29
N SER A 159 -12.52 -16.25 -8.15
CA SER A 159 -11.25 -16.47 -7.45
C SER A 159 -10.10 -15.70 -8.07
N LEU A 160 -10.13 -15.51 -9.40
CA LEU A 160 -9.09 -14.79 -10.13
C LEU A 160 -9.13 -13.28 -9.88
N ILE A 161 -10.33 -12.72 -9.63
CA ILE A 161 -10.52 -11.31 -9.29
C ILE A 161 -9.90 -11.04 -7.90
N ILE A 162 -10.28 -11.85 -6.91
CA ILE A 162 -9.76 -11.72 -5.54
C ILE A 162 -8.23 -11.92 -5.54
N PHE A 163 -7.74 -12.86 -6.35
CA PHE A 163 -6.31 -13.09 -6.47
C PHE A 163 -5.57 -11.91 -7.12
N ASN A 164 -6.13 -11.30 -8.15
CA ASN A 164 -5.59 -10.07 -8.76
C ASN A 164 -5.44 -8.95 -7.73
N ASP A 165 -6.50 -8.63 -6.99
CA ASP A 165 -6.50 -7.54 -6.00
C ASP A 165 -5.41 -7.76 -4.95
N SER A 166 -5.22 -9.01 -4.55
CA SER A 166 -4.24 -9.39 -3.54
C SER A 166 -2.81 -9.31 -4.05
N VAL A 167 -2.58 -9.70 -5.31
CA VAL A 167 -1.27 -9.54 -5.97
C VAL A 167 -0.96 -8.06 -6.19
N LEU A 168 -1.93 -7.24 -6.58
CA LEU A 168 -1.76 -5.79 -6.74
C LEU A 168 -1.46 -5.10 -5.40
N ALA A 169 -2.14 -5.48 -4.33
CA ALA A 169 -1.83 -5.02 -2.98
C ALA A 169 -0.41 -5.44 -2.56
N GLY A 170 -0.01 -6.68 -2.86
CA GLY A 170 1.33 -7.19 -2.58
C GLY A 170 2.40 -6.45 -3.37
N TYR A 171 2.14 -6.16 -4.64
CA TYR A 171 3.01 -5.35 -5.50
C TYR A 171 3.19 -3.93 -4.94
N PHE A 172 2.12 -3.28 -4.48
CA PHE A 172 2.19 -1.95 -3.86
C PHE A 172 3.14 -1.94 -2.67
N LEU A 173 2.96 -2.92 -1.78
CA LEU A 173 3.79 -3.10 -0.60
C LEU A 173 5.26 -3.36 -0.98
N LEU A 174 5.52 -4.28 -1.90
CA LEU A 174 6.86 -4.60 -2.36
C LEU A 174 7.55 -3.39 -3.02
N PHE A 175 6.82 -2.59 -3.79
CA PHE A 175 7.35 -1.40 -4.43
C PHE A 175 7.78 -0.34 -3.40
N LEU A 176 6.93 -0.03 -2.42
CA LEU A 176 7.28 0.85 -1.31
C LEU A 176 8.46 0.33 -0.49
N GLY A 177 8.44 -0.97 -0.17
CA GLY A 177 9.52 -1.65 0.56
C GLY A 177 10.84 -1.58 -0.20
N GLY A 178 10.79 -1.76 -1.52
CA GLY A 178 11.94 -1.62 -2.42
C GLY A 178 12.53 -0.21 -2.42
N ILE A 179 11.70 0.84 -2.54
CA ILE A 179 12.17 2.22 -2.47
C ILE A 179 12.73 2.54 -1.10
N SER A 180 12.08 2.09 -0.02
CA SER A 180 12.59 2.24 1.35
C SER A 180 13.95 1.59 1.52
N PHE A 181 14.13 0.38 1.00
CA PHE A 181 15.41 -0.34 1.00
C PHE A 181 16.50 0.36 0.17
N LEU A 182 16.13 0.93 -1.00
CA LEU A 182 17.05 1.74 -1.79
C LEU A 182 17.46 3.03 -1.07
N ASN A 183 16.55 3.64 -0.32
CA ASN A 183 16.87 4.80 0.50
C ASN A 183 17.85 4.43 1.62
N LEU A 184 17.60 3.30 2.28
CA LEU A 184 18.48 2.74 3.31
C LEU A 184 19.91 2.52 2.80
N LYS A 185 20.05 1.84 1.66
CA LYS A 185 21.35 1.43 1.14
C LYS A 185 22.07 2.52 0.36
N LYS A 186 21.35 3.32 -0.43
CA LYS A 186 21.95 4.16 -1.48
C LYS A 186 21.65 5.65 -1.31
N PHE A 187 20.38 6.05 -1.29
CA PHE A 187 20.03 7.48 -1.35
C PHE A 187 20.27 8.22 -0.03
N LYS A 188 19.95 7.58 1.09
CA LYS A 188 20.10 8.10 2.44
C LYS A 188 19.49 9.50 2.63
N ASP A 189 18.36 9.76 1.97
CA ASP A 189 17.67 11.05 2.00
C ASP A 189 16.58 11.06 3.10
N LYS A 190 16.67 12.06 3.98
CA LYS A 190 15.72 12.23 5.10
C LYS A 190 14.32 12.61 4.62
N GLY A 191 14.21 13.47 3.60
CA GLY A 191 12.91 13.89 3.08
C GLY A 191 12.15 12.73 2.43
N LEU A 192 12.87 11.87 1.71
CA LEU A 192 12.33 10.65 1.14
C LEU A 192 11.92 9.65 2.24
N ALA A 193 12.71 9.50 3.31
CA ALA A 193 12.35 8.65 4.45
C ALA A 193 11.04 9.12 5.12
N ASP A 194 10.87 10.43 5.29
CA ASP A 194 9.68 11.04 5.85
C ASP A 194 8.45 10.81 4.97
N PHE A 195 8.58 11.03 3.65
CA PHE A 195 7.51 10.78 2.69
C PHE A 195 7.12 9.30 2.63
N LEU A 196 8.10 8.39 2.61
CA LEU A 196 7.86 6.94 2.61
C LEU A 196 7.15 6.48 3.88
N TRP A 197 7.46 7.09 5.02
CA TRP A 197 6.76 6.78 6.26
C TRP A 197 5.29 7.21 6.25
N VAL A 198 5.01 8.43 5.81
CA VAL A 198 3.62 8.93 5.72
C VAL A 198 2.82 8.09 4.73
N SER A 199 3.34 7.93 3.51
CA SER A 199 2.68 7.16 2.46
C SER A 199 2.44 5.73 2.90
N PHE A 200 3.46 5.06 3.46
CA PHE A 200 3.29 3.72 3.99
C PHE A 200 2.23 3.64 5.08
N THR A 201 2.24 4.54 6.07
CA THR A 201 1.27 4.49 7.18
C THR A 201 -0.17 4.61 6.66
N VAL A 202 -0.42 5.50 5.70
CA VAL A 202 -1.74 5.68 5.07
C VAL A 202 -2.13 4.44 4.26
N ILE A 203 -1.26 4.01 3.34
CA ILE A 203 -1.51 2.84 2.48
C ILE A 203 -1.70 1.57 3.29
N PHE A 204 -0.94 1.41 4.36
CA PHE A 204 -1.04 0.29 5.27
C PHE A 204 -2.39 0.23 5.97
N LEU A 205 -2.92 1.37 6.44
CA LEU A 205 -4.27 1.43 7.00
C LEU A 205 -5.34 1.08 5.95
N CYS A 206 -5.22 1.60 4.72
CA CYS A 206 -6.12 1.24 3.63
C CYS A 206 -6.07 -0.25 3.30
N ILE A 207 -4.86 -0.82 3.23
CA ILE A 207 -4.65 -2.25 2.98
C ILE A 207 -5.26 -3.09 4.09
N ILE A 208 -5.12 -2.70 5.36
CA ILE A 208 -5.72 -3.46 6.45
C ILE A 208 -7.24 -3.51 6.34
N ILE A 209 -7.87 -2.36 6.05
CA ILE A 209 -9.32 -2.27 5.85
C ILE A 209 -9.75 -3.19 4.70
N ASN A 210 -9.06 -3.11 3.55
CA ASN A 210 -9.36 -3.92 2.38
C ASN A 210 -9.02 -5.41 2.57
N SER A 211 -7.96 -5.73 3.31
CA SER A 211 -7.47 -7.11 3.54
C SER A 211 -8.47 -7.95 4.31
N ASN A 212 -9.28 -7.33 5.17
CA ASN A 212 -10.36 -8.01 5.88
C ASN A 212 -11.39 -8.55 4.89
N GLN A 213 -11.82 -7.71 3.94
CA GLN A 213 -12.76 -8.12 2.90
C GLN A 213 -12.15 -9.18 1.99
N ILE A 214 -10.94 -8.94 1.48
CA ILE A 214 -10.21 -9.87 0.60
C ILE A 214 -10.06 -11.26 1.26
N THR A 215 -9.67 -11.30 2.53
CA THR A 215 -9.47 -12.58 3.26
C THR A 215 -10.78 -13.34 3.45
N ARG A 216 -11.89 -12.62 3.72
CA ARG A 216 -13.23 -13.21 3.79
C ARG A 216 -13.66 -13.74 2.44
N ASP A 217 -13.53 -12.95 1.38
CA ASP A 217 -13.90 -13.33 0.01
C ASP A 217 -13.13 -14.57 -0.45
N PHE A 218 -11.82 -14.67 -0.14
CA PHE A 218 -11.02 -15.88 -0.42
C PHE A 218 -11.58 -17.13 0.25
N ARG A 219 -12.01 -17.01 1.51
CA ARG A 219 -12.51 -18.11 2.33
C ARG A 219 -13.92 -18.49 1.90
N ASP A 220 -14.80 -17.52 1.69
CA ASP A 220 -16.15 -17.73 1.18
C ASP A 220 -16.12 -18.42 -0.18
N THR A 221 -15.25 -17.97 -1.08
CA THR A 221 -15.08 -18.61 -2.39
C THR A 221 -14.59 -20.06 -2.26
N TYR A 222 -13.76 -20.37 -1.27
CA TYR A 222 -13.26 -21.73 -1.04
C TYR A 222 -14.27 -22.66 -0.38
N PHE A 223 -14.97 -22.21 0.66
CA PHE A 223 -15.91 -23.04 1.43
C PHE A 223 -17.32 -23.07 0.83
N ARG A 224 -17.68 -22.05 0.05
CA ARG A 224 -18.96 -21.93 -0.67
C ARG A 224 -18.67 -21.71 -2.16
N PRO A 225 -18.05 -22.69 -2.85
CA PRO A 225 -17.70 -22.54 -4.26
C PRO A 225 -18.96 -22.38 -5.11
N ASN A 226 -18.85 -21.57 -6.16
CA ASN A 226 -19.90 -21.48 -7.18
C ASN A 226 -20.02 -22.83 -7.92
N ALA A 227 -21.19 -23.13 -8.47
CA ALA A 227 -21.49 -24.36 -9.21
C ALA A 227 -20.53 -24.61 -10.39
N TYR A 228 -19.93 -23.55 -10.94
CA TYR A 228 -19.12 -23.62 -12.15
C TYR A 228 -17.61 -23.68 -11.92
N PHE A 229 -17.11 -23.20 -10.77
CA PHE A 229 -15.67 -23.04 -10.54
C PHE A 229 -15.24 -23.70 -9.23
N GLN A 230 -14.27 -24.60 -9.32
CA GLN A 230 -13.61 -25.15 -8.14
C GLN A 230 -12.57 -24.17 -7.61
N ALA A 231 -12.66 -23.90 -6.31
CA ALA A 231 -11.74 -23.01 -5.62
C ALA A 231 -10.40 -23.72 -5.33
N SER A 232 -9.30 -23.02 -5.61
CA SER A 232 -7.96 -23.54 -5.34
C SER A 232 -7.64 -23.48 -3.84
N LYS A 233 -6.98 -24.52 -3.32
CA LYS A 233 -6.42 -24.51 -1.94
C LYS A 233 -5.45 -23.35 -1.69
N PHE A 234 -4.86 -22.80 -2.76
CA PHE A 234 -3.97 -21.65 -2.68
C PHE A 234 -4.65 -20.41 -2.08
N LEU A 235 -5.97 -20.26 -2.25
CA LEU A 235 -6.77 -19.16 -1.70
C LEU A 235 -6.71 -19.13 -0.16
N LEU A 236 -6.48 -20.27 0.49
CA LEU A 236 -6.33 -20.35 1.94
C LEU A 236 -4.95 -19.89 2.43
N VAL A 237 -3.89 -20.11 1.64
CA VAL A 237 -2.50 -19.81 2.05
C VAL A 237 -2.12 -18.37 1.76
N MET A 238 -2.69 -17.79 0.70
CA MET A 238 -2.34 -16.46 0.19
C MET A 238 -2.43 -15.33 1.24
N PRO A 239 -3.48 -15.24 2.09
CA PRO A 239 -3.58 -14.20 3.10
C PRO A 239 -2.38 -14.20 4.07
N TYR A 240 -1.90 -15.38 4.48
CA TYR A 240 -0.76 -15.49 5.39
C TYR A 240 0.55 -14.99 4.75
N VAL A 241 0.75 -15.27 3.46
CA VAL A 241 1.89 -14.76 2.70
C VAL A 241 1.83 -13.23 2.63
N PHE A 242 0.64 -12.68 2.39
CA PHE A 242 0.42 -11.25 2.33
C PHE A 242 0.71 -10.55 3.66
N TYR A 243 0.16 -11.04 4.77
CA TYR A 243 0.44 -10.51 6.11
C TYR A 243 1.94 -10.64 6.47
N GLY A 244 2.59 -11.75 6.11
CA GLY A 244 4.02 -11.95 6.30
C GLY A 244 4.87 -10.91 5.56
N ALA A 245 4.58 -10.66 4.29
CA ALA A 245 5.24 -9.62 3.50
C ALA A 245 5.01 -8.22 4.08
N MET A 246 3.78 -7.95 4.53
CA MET A 246 3.41 -6.69 5.15
C MET A 246 4.20 -6.41 6.44
N PHE A 247 4.34 -7.40 7.34
CA PHE A 247 5.16 -7.27 8.55
C PHE A 247 6.66 -7.09 8.24
N TYR A 248 7.17 -7.76 7.21
CA TYR A 248 8.56 -7.58 6.78
C TYR A 248 8.84 -6.13 6.31
N ILE A 249 7.91 -5.55 5.55
CA ILE A 249 8.08 -4.17 5.03
C ILE A 249 7.96 -3.14 6.14
N LEU A 250 7.02 -3.33 7.07
CA LEU A 250 6.92 -2.54 8.32
C LEU A 250 8.27 -2.44 9.03
N LYS A 251 8.94 -3.59 9.21
CA LYS A 251 10.25 -3.67 9.85
C LYS A 251 11.32 -2.90 9.08
N ASN A 252 11.34 -3.01 7.75
CA ASN A 252 12.29 -2.27 6.92
C ASN A 252 12.10 -0.75 7.04
N ILE A 253 10.86 -0.28 7.09
CA ILE A 253 10.54 1.15 7.25
C ILE A 253 10.91 1.66 8.63
N GLN A 254 10.63 0.89 9.68
CA GLN A 254 11.06 1.21 11.04
C GLN A 254 12.59 1.33 11.11
N SER A 255 13.32 0.41 10.47
CA SER A 255 14.78 0.48 10.38
C SER A 255 15.27 1.74 9.66
N ASN A 256 14.56 2.18 8.61
CA ASN A 256 14.88 3.40 7.86
C ASN A 256 14.72 4.65 8.71
N LEU A 257 13.64 4.73 9.48
CA LEU A 257 13.40 5.87 10.36
C LEU A 257 14.41 5.93 11.49
N ASN A 258 14.74 4.80 12.12
CA ASN A 258 15.74 4.77 13.18
C ASN A 258 17.12 5.27 12.72
N LEU A 259 17.46 5.14 11.43
CA LEU A 259 18.72 5.63 10.87
C LEU A 259 18.73 7.15 10.64
N PHE A 260 17.60 7.77 10.24
CA PHE A 260 17.56 9.19 9.86
C PHE A 260 16.87 10.10 10.88
N ASN A 261 15.99 9.56 11.70
CA ASN A 261 15.10 10.31 12.57
C ASN A 261 14.62 9.45 13.74
N GLN A 262 15.33 9.51 14.87
CA GLN A 262 14.95 8.84 16.13
C GLN A 262 13.77 9.55 16.82
N ASN A 263 12.75 9.95 16.05
CA ASN A 263 11.59 10.61 16.61
C ASN A 263 10.74 9.58 17.38
N PRO A 264 10.64 9.70 18.72
CA PRO A 264 9.95 8.72 19.54
C PRO A 264 8.47 8.57 19.17
N THR A 265 7.84 9.65 18.71
CA THR A 265 6.43 9.65 18.30
C THR A 265 6.19 8.79 17.06
N ARG A 266 7.11 8.81 16.07
CA ARG A 266 6.95 7.99 14.85
C ARG A 266 7.12 6.50 15.14
N ASN A 267 8.09 6.16 15.98
CA ASN A 267 8.29 4.79 16.43
C ASN A 267 7.10 4.29 17.26
N MET A 268 6.57 5.14 18.14
CA MET A 268 5.32 4.86 18.85
C MET A 268 4.17 4.58 17.87
N ILE A 269 3.94 5.44 16.87
CA ILE A 269 2.86 5.25 15.89
C ILE A 269 3.04 3.94 15.13
N LEU A 270 4.24 3.64 14.61
CA LEU A 270 4.48 2.39 13.88
C LEU A 270 4.26 1.15 14.74
N GLU A 271 4.66 1.18 16.00
CA GLU A 271 4.46 0.06 16.92
C GLU A 271 2.97 -0.14 17.24
N LEU A 272 2.23 0.95 17.46
CA LEU A 272 0.78 0.89 17.66
C LEU A 272 0.06 0.36 16.42
N VAL A 273 0.44 0.84 15.23
CA VAL A 273 -0.07 0.37 13.94
C VAL A 273 0.23 -1.13 13.78
N THR A 274 1.46 -1.57 14.07
CA THR A 274 1.85 -2.98 13.99
C THR A 274 1.01 -3.85 14.92
N HIS A 275 0.85 -3.47 16.18
CA HIS A 275 0.08 -4.23 17.14
C HIS A 275 -1.43 -4.21 16.84
N GLY A 276 -1.97 -3.10 16.35
CA GLY A 276 -3.34 -3.03 15.86
C GLY A 276 -3.58 -3.97 14.69
N SER A 277 -2.61 -4.09 13.78
CA SER A 277 -2.66 -4.99 12.62
C SER A 277 -2.69 -6.46 13.04
N ILE A 278 -1.84 -6.83 14.00
CA ILE A 278 -1.82 -8.19 14.57
C ILE A 278 -3.17 -8.51 15.20
N LEU A 279 -3.74 -7.58 15.97
CA LEU A 279 -5.05 -7.78 16.59
C LEU A 279 -6.16 -7.95 15.55
N LEU A 280 -6.17 -7.12 14.51
CA LEU A 280 -7.16 -7.21 13.43
C LEU A 280 -7.01 -8.53 12.66
N PHE A 281 -5.78 -8.95 12.35
CA PHE A 281 -5.51 -10.24 11.73
C PHE A 281 -6.02 -11.41 12.59
N LEU A 282 -5.70 -11.42 13.89
CA LEU A 282 -6.20 -12.45 14.81
C LEU A 282 -7.74 -12.43 14.91
N GLY A 283 -8.37 -11.25 14.81
CA GLY A 283 -9.82 -11.12 14.76
C GLY A 283 -10.43 -11.75 13.51
N ILE A 284 -9.79 -11.58 12.35
CA ILE A 284 -10.20 -12.21 11.09
C ILE A 284 -10.05 -13.74 11.17
N GLU A 285 -8.95 -14.23 11.75
CA GLU A 285 -8.76 -15.66 11.96
C GLU A 285 -9.81 -16.25 12.89
N LEU A 286 -10.10 -15.56 14.00
CA LEU A 286 -11.13 -15.98 14.93
C LEU A 286 -12.51 -16.06 14.26
N ASP A 287 -12.91 -15.02 13.53
CA ASP A 287 -14.18 -14.98 12.79
C ASP A 287 -14.32 -16.19 11.86
N PHE A 288 -13.27 -16.49 11.12
CA PHE A 288 -13.26 -17.61 10.20
C PHE A 288 -13.39 -18.97 10.89
N TRP A 289 -12.61 -19.21 11.95
CA TRP A 289 -12.69 -20.49 12.67
C TRP A 289 -14.05 -20.67 13.35
N LEU A 290 -14.66 -19.59 13.86
CA LEU A 290 -16.01 -19.63 14.42
C LEU A 290 -17.07 -19.92 13.36
N ASP A 291 -17.01 -19.27 12.19
CA ASP A 291 -17.93 -19.56 11.09
C ASP A 291 -17.82 -21.02 10.63
N LYS A 292 -16.59 -21.52 10.48
CA LYS A 292 -16.34 -22.92 10.12
C LYS A 292 -16.90 -23.92 11.15
N LEU A 293 -16.89 -23.56 12.43
CA LEU A 293 -17.45 -24.40 13.50
C LEU A 293 -18.97 -24.24 13.65
N GLY A 294 -19.62 -23.40 12.84
CA GLY A 294 -21.06 -23.14 12.90
C GLY A 294 -21.48 -22.10 13.95
N TYR A 295 -20.52 -21.35 14.51
CA TYR A 295 -20.75 -20.31 15.53
C TYR A 295 -20.71 -18.89 14.95
N ALA A 296 -21.06 -18.71 13.67
CA ALA A 296 -21.07 -17.41 13.02
C ALA A 296 -22.05 -16.45 13.71
N SER A 297 -21.54 -15.46 14.41
CA SER A 297 -22.35 -14.37 14.99
C SER A 297 -21.66 -13.02 14.74
N PRO A 298 -22.40 -12.00 14.25
CA PRO A 298 -21.90 -10.63 14.10
C PRO A 298 -21.40 -10.04 15.44
N PHE A 299 -22.02 -10.45 16.56
CA PHE A 299 -21.76 -9.95 17.92
C PHE A 299 -21.15 -11.05 18.80
N SER A 300 -20.05 -11.62 18.32
CA SER A 300 -19.36 -12.72 19.00
C SER A 300 -18.58 -12.23 20.24
N ILE A 301 -18.95 -12.73 21.43
CA ILE A 301 -18.23 -12.49 22.69
C ILE A 301 -16.76 -12.92 22.61
N GLN A 302 -16.47 -13.89 21.74
CA GLN A 302 -15.14 -14.40 21.45
C GLN A 302 -14.18 -13.29 21.00
N LYS A 303 -14.66 -12.26 20.26
CA LYS A 303 -13.83 -11.10 19.89
C LYS A 303 -13.39 -10.30 21.11
N SER A 304 -14.28 -10.16 22.09
CA SER A 304 -13.97 -9.42 23.31
C SER A 304 -13.01 -10.19 24.21
N ILE A 305 -13.12 -11.53 24.24
CA ILE A 305 -12.11 -12.40 24.87
C ILE A 305 -10.74 -12.23 24.18
N LEU A 306 -10.70 -12.26 22.84
CA LEU A 306 -9.47 -12.05 22.09
C LEU A 306 -8.83 -10.69 22.40
N TRP A 307 -9.62 -9.62 22.38
CA TRP A 307 -9.12 -8.27 22.69
C TRP A 307 -8.61 -8.17 24.13
N GLY A 308 -9.29 -8.78 25.11
CA GLY A 308 -8.86 -8.81 26.51
C GLY A 308 -7.56 -9.58 26.73
N LEU A 309 -7.43 -10.76 26.12
CA LEU A 309 -6.18 -11.54 26.14
C LEU A 309 -5.04 -10.80 25.42
N TYR A 310 -5.33 -10.12 24.31
CA TYR A 310 -4.32 -9.33 23.62
C TYR A 310 -3.90 -8.09 24.42
N ALA A 311 -4.81 -7.48 25.18
CA ALA A 311 -4.46 -6.41 26.10
C ALA A 311 -3.48 -6.89 27.19
N LEU A 312 -3.65 -8.11 27.73
CA LEU A 312 -2.68 -8.74 28.63
C LEU A 312 -1.31 -8.93 27.97
N VAL A 313 -1.27 -9.35 26.70
CA VAL A 313 -0.01 -9.47 25.95
C VAL A 313 0.64 -8.10 25.79
N LEU A 314 -0.12 -7.06 25.43
CA LEU A 314 0.40 -5.70 25.25
C LEU A 314 0.92 -5.08 26.54
N ILE A 315 0.25 -5.30 27.69
CA ILE A 315 0.76 -4.76 28.97
C ILE A 315 2.08 -5.44 29.33
N PHE A 316 2.15 -6.76 29.16
CA PHE A 316 3.36 -7.54 29.44
C PHE A 316 4.52 -7.10 28.54
N LEU A 317 4.28 -6.97 27.22
CA LEU A 317 5.29 -6.46 26.29
C LEU A 317 5.68 -5.02 26.61
N GLY A 318 4.72 -4.16 26.96
CA GLY A 318 4.97 -2.77 27.33
C GLY A 318 5.84 -2.62 28.57
N ILE A 319 5.65 -3.48 29.57
CA ILE A 319 6.51 -3.48 30.77
C ILE A 319 7.89 -4.08 30.45
N ARG A 320 7.94 -5.25 29.81
CA ARG A 320 9.22 -5.91 29.44
C ARG A 320 10.13 -5.03 28.59
N THR A 321 9.54 -4.21 27.71
CA THR A 321 10.28 -3.32 26.81
C THR A 321 10.43 -1.88 27.35
N LYS A 322 9.93 -1.59 28.56
CA LYS A 322 9.91 -0.25 29.18
C LYS A 322 9.22 0.82 28.30
N LYS A 323 8.19 0.43 27.54
CA LYS A 323 7.46 1.28 26.59
C LYS A 323 6.12 1.75 27.14
N LYS A 324 6.06 3.02 27.55
CA LYS A 324 4.84 3.64 28.11
C LYS A 324 3.63 3.57 27.17
N HIS A 325 3.82 3.78 25.87
CA HIS A 325 2.73 3.80 24.89
C HIS A 325 2.04 2.44 24.73
N LEU A 326 2.78 1.33 24.81
CA LEU A 326 2.19 -0.02 24.77
C LEU A 326 1.34 -0.30 26.02
N ARG A 327 1.78 0.20 27.19
CA ARG A 327 1.00 0.10 28.44
C ARG A 327 -0.30 0.88 28.35
N LEU A 328 -0.24 2.13 27.88
CA LEU A 328 -1.44 2.97 27.72
C LEU A 328 -2.39 2.38 26.67
N ALA A 329 -1.87 1.89 25.54
CA ALA A 329 -2.68 1.24 24.51
C ALA A 329 -3.36 -0.03 25.02
N SER A 330 -2.67 -0.83 25.85
CA SER A 330 -3.26 -1.98 26.53
C SER A 330 -4.42 -1.57 27.44
N MET A 331 -4.22 -0.57 28.31
CA MET A 331 -5.26 -0.07 29.20
C MET A 331 -6.47 0.48 28.44
N ALA A 332 -6.23 1.22 27.35
CA ALA A 332 -7.28 1.73 26.49
C ALA A 332 -8.05 0.60 25.79
N LEU A 333 -7.34 -0.36 25.19
CA LEU A 333 -7.96 -1.54 24.56
C LEU A 333 -8.80 -2.31 25.58
N PHE A 334 -8.26 -2.54 26.77
CA PHE A 334 -8.97 -3.21 27.84
C PHE A 334 -10.23 -2.45 28.30
N GLY A 335 -10.14 -1.12 28.44
CA GLY A 335 -11.31 -0.28 28.70
C GLY A 335 -12.39 -0.42 27.62
N VAL A 336 -12.01 -0.41 26.35
CA VAL A 336 -12.93 -0.65 25.22
C VAL A 336 -13.55 -2.05 25.29
N THR A 337 -12.78 -3.08 25.64
CA THR A 337 -13.34 -4.44 25.81
C THR A 337 -14.38 -4.54 26.90
N LEU A 338 -14.14 -3.87 28.04
CA LEU A 338 -15.10 -3.84 29.14
C LEU A 338 -16.41 -3.19 28.69
N VAL A 339 -16.33 -2.01 28.07
CA VAL A 339 -17.52 -1.30 27.59
C VAL A 339 -18.28 -2.17 26.57
N LYS A 340 -17.59 -2.78 25.62
CA LYS A 340 -18.21 -3.66 24.63
C LYS A 340 -18.89 -4.88 25.27
N LEU A 341 -18.23 -5.51 26.25
CA LEU A 341 -18.81 -6.64 26.97
C LEU A 341 -20.12 -6.25 27.67
N PHE A 342 -20.14 -5.13 28.40
CA PHE A 342 -21.33 -4.69 29.13
C PHE A 342 -22.47 -4.20 28.24
N VAL A 343 -22.15 -3.47 27.17
CA VAL A 343 -23.15 -2.79 26.34
C VAL A 343 -23.67 -3.68 25.22
N VAL A 344 -22.83 -4.55 24.66
CA VAL A 344 -23.16 -5.35 23.48
C VAL A 344 -23.22 -6.82 23.83
N ASP A 345 -22.11 -7.39 24.28
CA ASP A 345 -21.98 -8.86 24.31
C ASP A 345 -22.80 -9.51 25.44
N LEU A 346 -23.06 -8.80 26.54
CA LEU A 346 -23.87 -9.31 27.65
C LEU A 346 -25.36 -9.27 27.36
N ILE A 347 -25.87 -8.56 26.35
CA ILE A 347 -27.32 -8.46 26.13
C ILE A 347 -27.92 -9.83 25.77
N ASP A 348 -27.27 -10.54 24.85
CA ASP A 348 -27.80 -11.77 24.25
C ASP A 348 -27.52 -13.04 25.08
N LEU A 349 -26.80 -12.91 26.19
CA LEU A 349 -26.40 -14.05 27.02
C LEU A 349 -27.46 -14.45 28.06
N SER A 350 -27.54 -15.75 28.30
CA SER A 350 -28.30 -16.31 29.42
C SER A 350 -27.72 -15.87 30.78
N THR A 351 -28.51 -15.95 31.86
CA THR A 351 -28.09 -15.53 33.20
C THR A 351 -26.82 -16.26 33.67
N LEU A 352 -26.69 -17.56 33.37
CA LEU A 352 -25.51 -18.36 33.73
C LEU A 352 -24.26 -17.93 32.95
N GLU A 353 -24.39 -17.68 31.65
CA GLU A 353 -23.28 -17.22 30.82
C GLU A 353 -22.81 -15.82 31.25
N LYS A 354 -23.72 -14.92 31.59
CA LYS A 354 -23.41 -13.60 32.16
C LYS A 354 -22.56 -13.73 33.42
N THR A 355 -22.95 -14.61 34.35
CA THR A 355 -22.20 -14.84 35.58
C THR A 355 -20.80 -15.38 35.29
N LEU A 356 -20.66 -16.36 34.40
CA LEU A 356 -19.35 -16.93 34.02
C LEU A 356 -18.43 -15.91 33.36
N VAL A 357 -18.95 -15.07 32.47
CA VAL A 357 -18.19 -14.01 31.80
C VAL A 357 -17.72 -12.97 32.81
N LEU A 358 -18.58 -12.54 33.74
CA LEU A 358 -18.22 -11.56 34.76
C LEU A 358 -17.17 -12.09 35.74
N VAL A 359 -17.25 -13.36 36.15
CA VAL A 359 -16.23 -14.01 36.99
C VAL A 359 -14.90 -14.10 36.25
N SER A 360 -14.92 -14.56 34.99
CA SER A 360 -13.72 -14.65 34.15
C SER A 360 -13.05 -13.30 33.95
N LEU A 361 -13.86 -12.26 33.75
CA LEU A 361 -13.41 -10.87 33.66
C LEU A 361 -12.79 -10.38 34.97
N GLY A 362 -13.38 -10.73 36.12
CA GLY A 362 -12.82 -10.44 37.44
C GLY A 362 -11.43 -11.06 37.64
N ILE A 363 -11.25 -12.31 37.22
CA ILE A 363 -9.93 -12.97 37.23
C ILE A 363 -8.95 -12.25 36.30
N LEU A 364 -9.40 -11.84 35.11
CA LEU A 364 -8.58 -11.12 34.14
C LEU A 364 -8.14 -9.74 34.67
N LEU A 365 -9.02 -9.02 35.37
CA LEU A 365 -8.72 -7.78 36.09
C LEU A 365 -7.65 -7.98 37.17
N LEU A 366 -7.78 -9.03 37.97
CA LEU A 366 -6.79 -9.38 39.00
C LEU A 366 -5.43 -9.70 38.37
N LEU A 367 -5.41 -10.43 37.26
CA LEU A 367 -4.18 -10.72 36.52
C LEU A 367 -3.53 -9.47 35.96
N MET A 368 -4.30 -8.57 35.32
CA MET A 368 -3.80 -7.28 34.84
C MET A 368 -3.19 -6.45 35.99
N SER A 369 -3.90 -6.36 37.11
CA SER A 369 -3.45 -5.63 38.31
C SER A 369 -2.16 -6.23 38.89
N TYR A 370 -2.10 -7.56 39.01
CA TYR A 370 -0.92 -8.27 39.48
C TYR A 370 0.28 -8.07 38.56
N VAL A 371 0.12 -8.25 37.24
CA VAL A 371 1.20 -8.04 36.25
C VAL A 371 1.68 -6.59 36.30
N TYR A 372 0.76 -5.63 36.35
CA TYR A 372 1.13 -4.22 36.45
C TYR A 372 1.92 -3.94 37.74
N ASN A 373 1.40 -4.34 38.91
CA ASN A 373 2.04 -4.04 40.18
C ASN A 373 3.38 -4.74 40.37
N LYS A 374 3.47 -6.03 40.03
CA LYS A 374 4.70 -6.82 40.19
C LYS A 374 5.84 -6.25 39.37
N PHE A 375 5.60 -6.00 38.08
CA PHE A 375 6.69 -5.61 37.18
C PHE A 375 6.91 -4.09 37.09
N PHE A 376 5.97 -3.26 37.56
CA PHE A 376 6.15 -1.80 37.64
C PHE A 376 6.88 -1.36 38.91
N GLN A 377 6.72 -2.08 40.03
CA GLN A 377 7.46 -1.77 41.26
C GLN A 377 8.97 -1.99 41.11
N ASP A 378 9.38 -3.01 40.35
CA ASP A 378 10.79 -3.25 40.02
C ASP A 378 11.41 -2.11 39.15
N GLU A 379 10.61 -1.37 38.37
CA GLU A 379 11.08 -0.28 37.51
C GLU A 379 11.39 1.03 38.28
N LYS A 380 10.99 1.14 39.55
CA LYS A 380 11.28 2.29 40.42
C LYS A 380 12.48 2.10 41.34
N VAL A 381 13.07 0.90 41.36
CA VAL A 381 14.18 0.53 42.26
C VAL A 381 15.55 0.57 41.55
N ASP A 382 15.55 0.64 40.21
CA ASP A 382 16.71 0.97 39.36
C ASP A 382 16.63 2.40 38.83
#